data_AF-A0A2V9WFS6-F1
#
_entry.id   AF-A0A2V9WFS6-F1
#
_cell.length_a   1.000
_cell.length_b   1.000
_cell.length_c   1.000
_cell.angle_alpha   90.00
_cell.angle_beta   90.00
_cell.angle_gamma   90.00
#
_symmetry.space_group_name_H-M   'P 1'
#
loop_
_entity.id
_entity.type
_entity.pdbx_description
1 polymer ?
#
loop_
_entity_poly.entity_id
_entity_poly.type
_entity_poly.pdbx_seq_one_letter_code
_entity_poly.pdbx_strand_id
1 'polypeptide(L)'
;MKRRSVGLALAALAIFIGLFYLYGGHQTPTGQAPLADLNAANLSELKNEFNEDKLRFSQPEFAEFLCTRVGTLRSWEQGSRKPQSSALRLLAIAKEKPALLLQRRA
;
A
#
# COMPACT_ATOMS: atom_id res chain seq x y z
N MET A 1 -8.70 -40.59 28.26
CA MET A 1 -8.57 -39.99 26.90
C MET A 1 -8.78 -38.45 26.86
N LYS A 2 -9.07 -37.74 27.97
CA LYS A 2 -9.40 -36.30 27.97
C LYS A 2 -8.24 -35.30 28.20
N ARG A 3 -7.12 -35.72 28.80
CA ARG A 3 -6.02 -34.78 29.17
C ARG A 3 -5.05 -34.47 28.02
N ARG A 4 -4.80 -35.46 27.15
CA ARG A 4 -3.91 -35.31 25.98
C ARG A 4 -4.54 -34.43 24.89
N SER A 5 -5.86 -34.52 24.70
CA SER A 5 -6.59 -33.65 23.78
C SER A 5 -6.63 -32.19 24.25
N VAL A 6 -6.73 -31.96 25.57
CA VAL A 6 -6.65 -30.60 26.15
C VAL A 6 -5.26 -29.98 25.96
N GLY A 7 -4.19 -30.76 26.17
CA GLY A 7 -2.83 -30.28 25.93
C GLY A 7 -2.58 -29.89 24.46
N LEU A 8 -3.06 -30.70 23.52
CA LEU A 8 -2.96 -30.39 22.08
C LEU A 8 -3.76 -29.14 21.69
N ALA A 9 -4.96 -28.95 22.25
CA ALA A 9 -5.77 -27.77 22.01
C ALA A 9 -5.08 -26.47 22.48
N LEU A 10 -4.46 -26.50 23.66
CA LEU A 10 -3.70 -25.36 24.19
C LEU A 10 -2.47 -25.04 23.34
N ALA A 11 -1.75 -26.07 22.87
CA ALA A 11 -0.62 -25.88 21.96
C ALA A 11 -1.07 -25.26 20.63
N ALA A 12 -2.17 -25.74 20.04
CA ALA A 12 -2.72 -25.18 18.81
C ALA A 12 -3.16 -23.71 18.99
N LEU A 13 -3.76 -23.38 20.14
CA LEU A 13 -4.14 -22.01 20.47
C LEU A 13 -2.92 -21.09 20.62
N ALA A 14 -1.86 -21.55 21.30
CA ALA A 14 -0.63 -20.78 21.44
C ALA A 14 0.06 -20.53 20.08
N ILE A 15 0.06 -21.53 19.20
CA ILE A 15 0.56 -21.39 17.82
C ILE A 15 -0.30 -20.38 17.06
N PHE A 16 -1.63 -20.48 17.16
CA PHE A 16 -2.53 -19.55 16.48
C PHE A 16 -2.35 -18.10 16.97
N ILE A 17 -2.21 -17.89 18.28
CA ILE A 17 -1.90 -16.58 18.87
C ILE A 17 -0.55 -16.07 18.38
N GLY A 18 0.48 -16.91 18.37
CA GLY A 18 1.81 -16.54 17.86
C GLY A 18 1.79 -16.15 16.37
N LEU A 19 1.08 -16.92 15.55
CA LEU A 19 0.88 -16.61 14.13
C LEU A 19 0.09 -15.31 13.94
N PHE A 20 -0.97 -15.10 14.72
CA PHE A 20 -1.73 -13.86 14.67
C PHE A 20 -0.90 -12.65 15.16
N TYR A 21 0.00 -12.84 16.13
CA TYR A 21 0.89 -11.76 16.57
C TYR A 21 1.94 -11.42 15.51
N LEU A 22 2.49 -12.43 14.82
CA LEU A 22 3.53 -12.24 13.80
C LEU A 22 2.98 -11.79 12.44
N TYR A 23 1.74 -12.15 12.10
CA TYR A 23 1.15 -11.94 10.77
C TYR A 23 -0.21 -11.23 10.79
N GLY A 24 -0.76 -10.90 11.97
CA GLY A 24 -1.99 -10.15 12.11
C GLY A 24 -1.83 -8.74 11.55
N GLY A 25 -2.85 -8.26 10.83
CA GLY A 25 -2.82 -6.95 10.19
C GLY A 25 -2.63 -5.81 11.19
N HIS A 26 -1.90 -4.78 10.78
CA HIS A 26 -1.78 -3.53 11.55
C HIS A 26 -3.07 -2.72 11.42
N GLN A 27 -3.67 -2.33 12.55
CA GLN A 27 -4.80 -1.42 12.56
C GLN A 27 -4.32 -0.01 12.20
N THR A 28 -5.12 0.73 11.42
CA THR A 28 -4.88 2.16 11.20
C THR A 28 -5.00 2.91 12.53
N PRO A 29 -4.07 3.84 12.86
CA PRO A 29 -4.16 4.65 14.07
C PRO A 29 -5.53 5.32 14.21
N THR A 30 -6.08 5.34 15.41
CA THR A 30 -7.38 5.96 15.72
C THR A 30 -7.38 7.44 15.34
N GLY A 31 -8.45 7.88 14.65
CA GLY A 31 -8.60 9.26 14.16
C GLY A 31 -8.07 9.51 12.75
N GLN A 32 -7.42 8.53 12.12
CA GLN A 32 -7.05 8.61 10.71
C GLN A 32 -8.14 7.97 9.85
N ALA A 33 -8.73 8.74 8.93
CA ALA A 33 -9.66 8.20 7.94
C ALA A 33 -9.00 7.05 7.18
N PRO A 34 -9.74 5.96 6.86
CA PRO A 34 -9.21 4.88 6.03
C PRO A 34 -8.61 5.47 4.75
N LEU A 35 -7.36 5.10 4.44
CA LEU A 35 -6.75 5.49 3.18
C LEU A 35 -7.64 4.94 2.04
N ALA A 36 -7.91 5.77 1.04
CA ALA A 36 -8.72 5.36 -0.11
C ALA A 36 -8.20 4.03 -0.67
N ASP A 37 -9.10 3.09 -0.98
CA ASP A 37 -8.72 1.81 -1.58
C ASP A 37 -8.28 2.09 -3.02
N LEU A 38 -6.98 2.32 -3.22
CA LEU A 38 -6.42 2.55 -4.54
C LEU A 38 -6.42 1.23 -5.29
N ASN A 39 -7.19 1.20 -6.36
CA ASN A 39 -7.18 0.14 -7.36
C ASN A 39 -6.54 0.65 -8.66
N ALA A 40 -6.39 -0.25 -9.64
CA ALA A 40 -5.81 0.04 -10.94
C ALA A 40 -6.42 1.26 -11.66
N ALA A 41 -7.75 1.41 -11.61
CA ALA A 41 -8.47 2.50 -12.26
C ALA A 41 -8.11 3.85 -11.62
N ASN A 42 -8.18 3.94 -10.30
CA ASN A 42 -7.91 5.17 -9.55
C ASN A 42 -6.43 5.59 -9.68
N LEU A 43 -5.52 4.62 -9.76
CA LEU A 43 -4.09 4.89 -9.96
C LEU A 43 -3.80 5.40 -11.38
N SER A 44 -4.50 4.85 -12.38
CA SER A 44 -4.39 5.32 -13.75
C SER A 44 -4.97 6.72 -13.92
N GLU A 45 -6.08 7.02 -13.24
CA GLU A 45 -6.71 8.35 -13.20
C GLU A 45 -5.77 9.38 -12.55
N LEU A 46 -5.17 9.03 -11.41
CA LEU A 46 -4.15 9.85 -10.77
C LEU A 46 -2.99 10.16 -11.73
N LYS A 47 -2.48 9.15 -12.43
CA LYS A 47 -1.43 9.34 -13.44
C LYS A 47 -1.87 10.25 -14.59
N ASN A 48 -3.12 10.13 -15.02
CA ASN A 48 -3.67 10.94 -16.10
C ASN A 48 -3.85 12.40 -15.66
N GLU A 49 -4.38 12.64 -14.45
CA GLU A 49 -4.45 13.97 -13.82
C GLU A 49 -3.06 14.64 -13.79
N PHE A 50 -2.00 13.90 -13.41
CA PHE A 50 -0.63 14.42 -13.50
C PHE A 50 -0.22 14.81 -14.93
N ASN A 51 -0.53 13.97 -15.91
CA ASN A 51 -0.14 14.22 -17.30
C ASN A 51 -0.92 15.38 -17.93
N GLU A 52 -2.16 15.62 -17.52
CA GLU A 52 -2.98 16.74 -18.01
C GLU A 52 -2.50 18.10 -17.50
N ASP A 53 -1.96 18.17 -16.27
CA ASP A 53 -1.30 19.37 -15.71
C ASP A 53 0.06 19.71 -16.38
N LYS A 54 0.38 19.07 -17.51
CA LYS A 54 1.66 19.18 -18.25
C LYS A 54 2.89 18.69 -17.49
N LEU A 55 2.72 18.05 -16.33
CA LEU A 55 3.75 17.25 -15.70
C LEU A 55 3.82 15.90 -16.46
N ARG A 56 4.48 15.86 -17.62
CA ARG A 56 4.67 14.64 -18.44
C ARG A 56 5.57 13.62 -17.73
N PHE A 57 5.13 13.08 -16.60
CA PHE A 57 5.89 12.12 -15.82
C PHE A 57 5.85 10.76 -16.51
N SER A 58 7.05 10.26 -16.79
CA SER A 58 7.23 8.89 -17.21
C SER A 58 7.01 7.93 -16.03
N GLN A 59 6.59 6.69 -16.33
CA GLN A 59 6.46 5.62 -15.34
C GLN A 59 7.70 5.46 -14.42
N PRO A 60 8.96 5.58 -14.89
CA PRO A 60 10.13 5.54 -14.01
C PRO A 60 10.27 6.75 -13.07
N GLU A 61 9.99 7.97 -13.53
CA GLU A 61 10.05 9.17 -12.67
C GLU A 61 9.00 9.07 -11.54
N PHE A 62 7.81 8.54 -11.84
CA PHE A 62 6.78 8.34 -10.82
C PHE A 62 7.15 7.23 -9.82
N ALA A 63 7.80 6.16 -10.29
CA ALA A 63 8.30 5.11 -9.42
C ALA A 63 9.42 5.61 -8.49
N GLU A 64 10.31 6.46 -8.99
CA GLU A 64 11.37 7.10 -8.21
C GLU A 64 10.80 8.00 -7.10
N PHE A 65 9.79 8.82 -7.43
CA PHE A 65 9.12 9.66 -6.43
C PHE A 65 8.53 8.84 -5.28
N LEU A 66 7.85 7.73 -5.61
CA LEU A 66 7.26 6.81 -4.64
C LEU A 66 8.29 5.88 -3.98
N CYS A 67 9.58 6.05 -4.30
CA CYS A 67 10.69 5.21 -3.82
C CYS A 67 10.44 3.71 -4.03
N THR A 68 9.90 3.36 -5.21
CA THR A 68 9.57 1.99 -5.59
C THR A 68 10.17 1.62 -6.94
N ARG A 69 10.12 0.34 -7.29
CA ARG A 69 10.58 -0.13 -8.61
C ARG A 69 9.49 0.07 -9.66
N VAL A 70 9.89 0.36 -10.89
CA VAL A 70 8.97 0.47 -12.05
C VAL A 70 8.08 -0.76 -12.18
N GLY A 71 8.63 -1.96 -11.97
CA GLY A 71 7.87 -3.21 -12.00
C GLY A 71 6.79 -3.29 -10.90
N THR A 72 7.08 -2.79 -9.71
CA THR A 72 6.11 -2.70 -8.61
C THR A 72 4.98 -1.74 -8.95
N LEU A 73 5.31 -0.55 -9.45
CA LEU A 73 4.32 0.43 -9.89
C LEU A 73 3.43 -0.14 -11.01
N ARG A 74 4.03 -0.81 -12.00
CA ARG A 74 3.31 -1.49 -13.07
C ARG A 74 2.37 -2.57 -12.53
N SER A 75 2.81 -3.37 -11.57
CA SER A 75 1.96 -4.38 -10.92
C SER A 75 0.76 -3.77 -10.20
N TRP A 76 0.89 -2.55 -9.66
CA TRP A 76 -0.22 -1.80 -9.08
C TRP A 76 -1.17 -1.25 -10.15
N GLU A 77 -0.63 -0.65 -11.21
CA GLU A 77 -1.42 -0.14 -12.34
C GLU A 77 -2.22 -1.24 -13.05
N GLN A 78 -1.66 -2.46 -13.12
CA GLN A 78 -2.32 -3.62 -13.71
C GLN A 78 -3.24 -4.36 -12.73
N GLY A 79 -3.31 -3.93 -11.47
CA GLY A 79 -4.15 -4.55 -10.43
C GLY A 79 -3.67 -5.91 -9.91
N SER A 80 -2.51 -6.40 -10.36
CA SER A 80 -1.91 -7.67 -9.89
C SER A 80 -1.42 -7.65 -8.43
N ARG A 81 -1.17 -6.44 -7.90
CA ARG A 81 -0.75 -6.17 -6.52
C ARG A 81 -1.41 -4.88 -6.04
N LYS A 82 -1.64 -4.75 -4.73
CA LYS A 82 -2.08 -3.50 -4.10
C LYS A 82 -0.89 -2.76 -3.47
N PRO A 83 -0.88 -1.42 -3.47
CA PRO A 83 0.14 -0.65 -2.74
C PRO A 83 0.03 -0.87 -1.23
N GLN A 84 1.16 -0.77 -0.53
CA GLN A 84 1.16 -0.75 0.93
C GLN A 84 0.62 0.59 1.47
N SER A 85 0.22 0.63 2.74
CA SER A 85 -0.39 1.81 3.37
C SER A 85 0.46 3.09 3.27
N SER A 86 1.79 2.99 3.37
CA SER A 86 2.70 4.12 3.16
C SER A 86 2.64 4.66 1.72
N ALA A 87 2.65 3.77 0.73
CA ALA A 87 2.52 4.14 -0.68
C ALA A 87 1.14 4.75 -0.97
N LEU A 88 0.06 4.22 -0.39
CA LEU A 88 -1.28 4.80 -0.50
C LEU A 88 -1.31 6.25 0.00
N ARG A 89 -0.65 6.54 1.13
CA ARG A 89 -0.56 7.89 1.68
C ARG A 89 0.27 8.83 0.80
N LEU A 90 1.39 8.36 0.24
CA LEU A 90 2.18 9.17 -0.70
C LEU A 90 1.40 9.47 -1.98
N LEU A 91 0.63 8.50 -2.49
CA LEU A 91 -0.24 8.71 -3.64
C LEU A 91 -1.36 9.73 -3.34
N ALA A 92 -1.96 9.68 -2.14
CA ALA A 92 -2.95 10.67 -1.72
C ALA A 92 -2.35 12.08 -1.62
N ILE A 93 -1.14 12.21 -1.05
CA ILE A 93 -0.41 13.49 -0.99
C ILE A 93 -0.07 13.98 -2.40
N ALA A 94 0.35 13.09 -3.28
CA ALA A 94 0.67 13.42 -4.66
C ALA A 94 -0.59 13.91 -5.41
N LYS A 95 -1.77 13.31 -5.14
CA LYS A 95 -3.06 13.78 -5.66
C LYS A 95 -3.38 15.21 -5.21
N GLU A 96 -3.20 15.48 -3.92
CA GLU A 96 -3.54 16.78 -3.33
C GLU A 96 -2.57 17.89 -3.74
N LYS A 97 -1.27 17.54 -3.92
CA LYS A 97 -0.18 18.51 -4.14
C LYS A 97 0.78 18.02 -5.23
N PRO A 98 0.37 18.06 -6.51
CA PRO A 98 1.17 17.56 -7.63
C PRO A 98 2.52 18.28 -7.80
N ALA A 99 2.61 19.56 -7.40
CA ALA A 99 3.84 20.33 -7.47
C ALA A 99 5.02 19.75 -6.67
N LEU A 100 4.76 18.94 -5.62
CA LEU A 100 5.82 18.30 -4.84
C LEU A 100 6.65 17.30 -5.66
N LEU A 101 6.07 16.73 -6.73
CA LEU A 101 6.78 15.86 -7.65
C LEU A 101 7.88 16.62 -8.41
N LEU A 102 7.59 17.87 -8.81
CA LEU A 102 8.54 18.71 -9.55
C LEU A 102 9.71 19.14 -8.67
N GLN A 103 9.44 19.45 -7.40
CA GLN A 103 10.48 19.86 -6.46
C GLN A 103 11.53 18.76 -6.26
N ARG A 104 11.12 17.49 -6.29
CA ARG A 104 12.04 16.36 -6.13
C ARG A 104 12.91 16.08 -7.37
N ARG A 105 12.59 16.69 -8.52
CA ARG A 105 13.36 16.55 -9.77
C ARG A 105 14.72 17.26 -9.73
N ALA A 106 14.93 18.17 -8.77
CA ALA A 106 16.12 19.01 -8.65
C ALA A 106 17.24 18.39 -7.82
#